data_AF-A0A8S0G2I8-F1
#
_entry.id   AF-A0A8S0G2I8-F1
#
_cell.length_a   1.000
_cell.length_b   1.000
_cell.length_c   1.000
_cell.angle_alpha   90.00
_cell.angle_beta   90.00
_cell.angle_gamma   90.00
#
_symmetry.space_group_name_H-M   'P 1'
#
loop_
_entity.id
_entity.type
_entity.pdbx_description
1 polymer ?
#
loop_
_entity_poly.entity_id
_entity_poly.type
_entity_poly.pdbx_seq_one_letter_code
_entity_poly.pdbx_strand_id
1 'polypeptide(L)'
;MQVRKVFSGVFANFHPDLYHWLWLEGKQHPEEAKQLAWFLSLSAVSENIGYPKNAKIFHQQRGTFDCVHCRVTADDVLKKYWGLEVVLKQIADAADFQRQQLKY
;
A
#
# COMPACT_ATOMS: atom_id res chain seq x y z
N MET A 1 22.74 0.45 -22.41
CA MET A 1 22.27 0.20 -21.03
C MET A 1 20.84 0.73 -20.93
N GLN A 2 19.83 -0.15 -20.90
CA GLN A 2 18.42 0.27 -20.86
C GLN A 2 18.09 0.62 -19.40
N VAL A 3 17.82 1.90 -19.14
CA VAL A 3 17.36 2.34 -17.81
C VAL A 3 16.02 1.67 -17.56
N ARG A 4 15.98 0.73 -16.59
CA ARG A 4 14.72 0.13 -16.14
C ARG A 4 13.92 1.23 -15.43
N LYS A 5 12.74 1.57 -15.97
CA LYS A 5 11.80 2.45 -15.27
C LYS A 5 11.22 1.67 -14.10
N VAL A 6 11.39 2.18 -12.88
CA VAL A 6 10.84 1.60 -11.65
C VAL A 6 9.85 2.59 -11.07
N PHE A 7 8.74 2.12 -10.51
CA PHE A 7 7.82 2.96 -9.78
C PHE A 7 8.30 3.14 -8.33
N SER A 8 8.40 4.39 -7.86
CA SER A 8 8.87 4.75 -6.53
C SER A 8 7.85 5.65 -5.82
N GLY A 9 6.63 5.13 -5.63
CA GLY A 9 5.59 5.79 -4.83
C GLY A 9 5.66 5.38 -3.36
N VAL A 10 5.23 6.25 -2.45
CA VAL A 10 5.24 5.98 -1.00
C VAL A 10 4.35 4.77 -0.66
N PHE A 11 3.22 4.60 -1.35
CA PHE A 11 2.32 3.48 -1.13
C PHE A 11 2.89 2.12 -1.57
N ALA A 12 3.98 2.12 -2.34
CA ALA A 12 4.71 0.88 -2.64
C ALA A 12 5.29 0.21 -1.38
N ASN A 13 5.42 0.94 -0.26
CA ASN A 13 5.78 0.35 1.02
C ASN A 13 4.71 -0.61 1.56
N PHE A 14 3.42 -0.41 1.21
CA PHE A 14 2.31 -1.21 1.75
C PHE A 14 2.08 -2.50 0.93
N HIS A 15 2.10 -2.38 -0.40
CA HIS A 15 1.80 -3.47 -1.32
C HIS A 15 2.78 -3.54 -2.50
N PRO A 16 4.08 -3.77 -2.23
CA PRO A 16 5.11 -3.75 -3.28
C PRO A 16 4.87 -4.80 -4.37
N ASP A 17 4.27 -5.93 -4.00
CA ASP A 17 3.92 -7.04 -4.90
C ASP A 17 2.87 -6.64 -5.95
N LEU A 18 1.87 -5.84 -5.58
CA LEU A 18 0.84 -5.36 -6.51
C LEU A 18 1.42 -4.40 -7.55
N TYR A 19 2.32 -3.51 -7.15
CA TYR A 19 3.05 -2.65 -8.09
C TYR A 19 3.98 -3.45 -9.01
N HIS A 20 4.60 -4.50 -8.48
CA HIS A 20 5.43 -5.40 -9.27
C HIS A 20 4.61 -6.13 -10.34
N TRP A 21 3.42 -6.61 -9.99
CA TRP A 21 2.51 -7.26 -10.94
C TRP A 21 2.05 -6.29 -12.05
N LEU A 22 1.68 -5.05 -11.70
CA LEU A 22 1.33 -4.03 -12.71
C LEU A 22 2.45 -3.81 -13.73
N TRP A 23 3.70 -3.88 -13.28
CA TRP A 23 4.86 -3.68 -14.13
C TRP A 23 5.13 -4.85 -15.07
N LEU A 24 5.08 -6.09 -14.55
CA LEU A 24 5.41 -7.28 -15.33
C LEU A 24 4.25 -7.76 -16.21
N GLU A 25 3.06 -7.87 -15.62
CA GLU A 25 1.92 -8.55 -16.25
C GLU A 25 0.83 -7.58 -16.73
N GLY A 26 0.77 -6.37 -16.16
CA GLY A 26 -0.33 -5.44 -16.41
C GLY A 26 -0.55 -5.04 -17.87
N LYS A 27 0.48 -5.12 -18.73
CA LYS A 27 0.32 -4.89 -20.17
C LYS A 27 -0.44 -6.01 -20.88
N GLN A 28 -0.33 -7.24 -20.39
CA GLN A 28 -0.99 -8.42 -20.94
C GLN A 28 -2.44 -8.53 -20.41
N HIS A 29 -2.72 -7.93 -19.25
CA HIS A 29 -4.00 -7.97 -18.55
C HIS A 29 -4.56 -6.56 -18.28
N PRO A 30 -4.98 -5.82 -19.32
CA PRO A 30 -5.31 -4.40 -19.21
C PRO A 30 -6.53 -4.10 -18.32
N GLU A 31 -7.51 -5.00 -18.23
CA GLU A 31 -8.71 -4.79 -17.41
C GLU A 31 -8.39 -4.96 -15.92
N GLU A 32 -7.67 -6.02 -15.56
CA GLU A 32 -7.18 -6.27 -14.20
C GLU A 32 -6.21 -5.18 -13.77
N ALA A 33 -5.29 -4.77 -14.65
CA ALA A 33 -4.36 -3.68 -14.40
C ALA A 33 -5.06 -2.35 -14.13
N LYS A 34 -6.14 -2.06 -14.85
CA LYS A 34 -6.94 -0.85 -14.65
C LYS A 34 -7.64 -0.84 -13.29
N GLN A 35 -8.28 -1.95 -12.91
CA GLN A 35 -8.94 -2.08 -11.61
C GLN A 35 -7.93 -2.00 -10.46
N LEU A 36 -6.79 -2.68 -10.59
CA LEU A 36 -5.71 -2.63 -9.62
C LEU A 36 -5.12 -1.22 -9.49
N ALA A 37 -4.94 -0.51 -10.61
CA ALA A 37 -4.44 0.86 -10.60
C ALA A 37 -5.40 1.83 -9.88
N TRP A 38 -6.72 1.65 -10.02
CA TRP A 38 -7.71 2.43 -9.26
C TRP A 38 -7.63 2.15 -7.76
N PHE A 39 -7.54 0.88 -7.37
CA PHE A 39 -7.38 0.51 -5.98
C PHE A 39 -6.12 1.14 -5.37
N LEU A 40 -4.98 0.99 -6.05
CA LEU A 40 -3.69 1.50 -5.56
C LEU A 40 -3.68 3.03 -5.49
N SER A 41 -4.23 3.73 -6.48
CA SER A 41 -4.24 5.20 -6.50
C SER A 41 -5.14 5.79 -5.42
N LEU A 42 -6.34 5.23 -5.22
CA LEU A 42 -7.25 5.66 -4.17
C LEU A 42 -6.70 5.34 -2.77
N SER A 43 -6.11 4.16 -2.59
CA SER A 43 -5.53 3.76 -1.31
C SER A 43 -4.29 4.58 -0.95
N ALA A 44 -3.51 5.03 -1.94
CA ALA A 44 -2.36 5.92 -1.74
C ALA A 44 -2.73 7.27 -1.10
N VAL A 45 -3.99 7.71 -1.16
CA VAL A 45 -4.41 8.92 -0.45
C VAL A 45 -4.19 8.80 1.07
N SER A 46 -4.23 7.58 1.61
CA SER A 46 -3.95 7.30 3.02
C SER A 46 -2.53 7.68 3.47
N GLU A 47 -1.59 7.89 2.54
CA GLU A 47 -0.25 8.44 2.82
C GLU A 47 -0.32 9.77 3.57
N ASN A 48 -1.34 10.60 3.32
CA ASN A 48 -1.50 11.89 3.99
C ASN A 48 -1.94 11.76 5.47
N ILE A 49 -2.23 10.54 5.92
CA ILE A 49 -2.78 10.25 7.24
C ILE A 49 -1.68 9.66 8.12
N GLY A 50 -0.76 10.51 8.57
CA GLY A 50 0.24 10.15 9.57
C GLY A 50 1.42 9.32 9.05
N TYR A 51 1.74 9.36 7.76
CA TYR A 51 2.98 8.76 7.25
C TYR A 51 4.23 9.40 7.90
N PRO A 52 5.29 8.63 8.24
CA PRO A 52 5.49 7.19 7.97
C PRO A 52 4.94 6.24 9.06
N LYS A 53 4.25 6.76 10.08
CA LYS A 53 3.75 5.97 11.21
C LYS A 53 2.68 4.98 10.78
N ASN A 54 1.76 5.38 9.90
CA ASN A 54 0.70 4.52 9.37
C ASN A 54 1.23 3.29 8.63
N ALA A 55 2.29 3.45 7.83
CA ALA A 55 2.97 2.35 7.14
C ALA A 55 3.57 1.37 8.15
N LYS A 56 4.21 1.88 9.20
CA LYS A 56 4.73 1.03 10.28
C LYS A 56 3.62 0.27 10.99
N ILE A 57 2.49 0.90 11.28
CA ILE A 57 1.33 0.25 11.91
C ILE A 57 0.80 -0.87 11.00
N PHE A 58 0.62 -0.58 9.72
CA PHE A 58 0.23 -1.56 8.71
C PHE A 58 1.19 -2.77 8.70
N HIS A 59 2.50 -2.54 8.72
CA HIS A 59 3.49 -3.61 8.81
C HIS A 59 3.49 -4.37 10.13
N GLN A 60 3.24 -3.69 11.26
CA GLN A 60 3.13 -4.30 12.58
C GLN A 60 1.91 -5.22 12.68
N GLN A 61 0.75 -4.80 12.17
CA GLN A 61 -0.45 -5.63 12.10
C GLN A 61 -0.26 -6.91 11.27
N ARG A 62 0.69 -6.89 10.33
CA ARG A 62 1.07 -8.05 9.49
C ARG A 62 2.25 -8.85 10.05
N GLY A 63 2.75 -8.50 11.24
CA GLY A 63 3.87 -9.18 11.88
C GLY A 63 5.22 -8.98 11.20
N THR A 64 5.35 -7.99 10.30
CA THR A 64 6.63 -7.71 9.62
C THR A 64 7.50 -6.72 10.37
N PHE A 65 6.91 -5.92 11.27
CA PHE A 65 7.59 -4.92 12.09
C PHE A 65 7.23 -5.15 13.56
N ASP A 66 8.22 -5.14 14.46
CA ASP A 66 7.96 -5.26 15.90
C ASP A 66 7.53 -3.94 16.55
N CYS A 67 7.85 -2.80 15.92
CA CYS A 67 7.68 -1.49 16.51
C CYS A 67 7.27 -0.41 15.51
N VAL A 68 6.36 0.46 15.95
CA VAL A 68 5.90 1.65 15.20
C VAL A 68 6.57 2.94 15.66
N HIS A 69 7.66 2.88 16.42
CA HIS A 69 8.37 4.08 16.84
C HIS A 69 8.84 4.89 15.61
N CYS A 70 8.60 6.20 15.67
CA CYS A 70 8.97 7.13 14.62
C CYS A 70 9.40 8.44 15.28
N ARG A 71 10.62 8.89 14.97
CA ARG A 71 11.17 10.14 15.51
C ARG A 71 10.49 11.38 14.93
N VAL A 72 10.12 11.33 13.65
CA VAL A 72 9.56 12.46 12.89
C VAL A 72 8.07 12.65 13.18
N THR A 73 7.36 11.54 13.47
CA THR A 73 5.94 11.56 13.86
C THR A 73 5.81 10.92 15.24
N ALA A 74 6.00 11.76 16.26
CA ALA A 74 5.90 11.34 17.67
C ALA A 74 4.43 11.14 18.11
N ASP A 75 3.48 11.84 17.46
CA ASP A 75 2.05 11.76 17.74
C ASP A 75 1.52 10.32 17.68
N ASP A 76 0.55 10.03 18.54
CA ASP A 76 -0.33 8.87 18.40
C ASP A 76 -1.29 9.10 17.23
N VAL A 77 -0.90 8.60 16.06
CA VAL A 77 -1.67 8.76 14.81
C VAL A 77 -3.01 8.04 14.84
N LEU A 78 -3.17 6.97 15.62
CA LEU A 78 -4.45 6.27 15.73
C LEU A 78 -5.45 7.10 16.53
N LYS A 79 -4.98 7.79 17.57
CA LYS A 79 -5.81 8.76 18.30
C LYS A 79 -6.11 10.01 17.48
N LYS A 80 -5.13 10.53 16.73
CA LYS A 80 -5.28 11.74 15.91
C LYS A 80 -6.22 11.52 14.72
N TYR A 81 -6.18 10.34 14.12
CA TYR A 81 -6.98 9.97 12.97
C TYR A 81 -7.86 8.77 13.34
N TRP A 82 -9.03 9.07 13.92
CA TRP A 82 -9.94 8.08 14.49
C TRP A 82 -10.30 6.91 13.56
N GLY A 83 -10.31 7.13 12.23
CA GLY A 83 -10.64 6.11 11.24
C GLY A 83 -9.44 5.35 10.67
N LEU A 84 -8.20 5.69 11.04
CA LEU A 84 -7.00 5.18 10.37
C LEU A 84 -6.88 3.66 10.49
N GLU A 85 -7.14 3.09 11.66
CA GLU A 85 -7.06 1.64 11.84
C GLU A 85 -8.05 0.89 10.94
N VAL A 86 -9.30 1.37 10.88
CA VAL A 86 -10.33 0.80 10.01
C VAL A 86 -9.93 0.91 8.54
N VAL A 87 -9.42 2.06 8.11
CA VAL A 87 -8.97 2.29 6.74
C VAL A 87 -7.79 1.37 6.39
N LEU A 88 -6.78 1.23 7.27
CA LEU A 88 -5.65 0.32 7.03
C LEU A 88 -6.10 -1.13 6.91
N LYS A 89 -7.06 -1.56 7.74
CA LYS A 89 -7.64 -2.89 7.64
C LYS A 89 -8.38 -3.09 6.31
N GLN A 90 -9.23 -2.13 5.90
CA GLN A 90 -9.97 -2.21 4.64
C GLN A 90 -9.05 -2.22 3.42
N ILE A 91 -7.97 -1.43 3.45
CA ILE A 91 -6.91 -1.46 2.44
C ILE A 91 -6.28 -2.87 2.38
N ALA A 92 -5.96 -3.48 3.52
CA ALA A 92 -5.40 -4.82 3.56
C ALA A 92 -6.36 -5.87 2.99
N ASP A 93 -7.61 -5.87 3.43
CA ASP A 93 -8.65 -6.80 2.96
C ASP A 93 -8.89 -6.64 1.44
N ALA A 94 -8.98 -5.39 0.96
CA ALA A 94 -9.15 -5.09 -0.45
C ALA A 94 -7.93 -5.48 -1.30
N ALA A 95 -6.72 -5.32 -0.76
CA ALA A 95 -5.50 -5.78 -1.44
C ALA A 95 -5.50 -7.31 -1.60
N ASP A 96 -5.96 -8.05 -0.59
CA ASP A 96 -6.09 -9.50 -0.69
C ASP A 96 -7.15 -9.92 -1.70
N PHE A 97 -8.26 -9.19 -1.80
CA PHE A 97 -9.23 -9.38 -2.87
C PHE A 97 -8.59 -9.13 -4.25
N GLN A 98 -7.83 -8.04 -4.42
CA GLN A 98 -7.14 -7.75 -5.68
C GLN A 98 -6.17 -8.86 -6.07
N ARG A 99 -5.41 -9.42 -5.11
CA ARG A 99 -4.49 -10.55 -5.37
C ARG A 99 -5.21 -11.76 -5.96
N GLN A 100 -6.44 -12.03 -5.57
CA GLN A 100 -7.25 -13.14 -6.09
C GLN A 100 -7.70 -12.92 -7.55
N GLN A 101 -7.70 -11.67 -8.03
CA GLN A 101 -8.09 -11.35 -9.40
C GLN A 101 -6.91 -11.37 -10.39
N LEU A 102 -5.67 -11.44 -9.89
CA LEU A 102 -4.48 -11.35 -10.73
C LEU A 102 -4.33 -12.56 -11.63
N LYS A 103 -3.82 -12.32 -12.84
CA LYS A 103 -3.55 -13.32 -13.87
C LYS A 103 -2.07 -13.31 -14.21
N TYR A 104 -1.56 -14.46 -14.65
CA TYR A 104 -0.16 -14.71 -14.96
C TYR A 104 -0.06 -15.59 -16.20
#